data_AF-A0A0F2PCG3-F1
#
_entry.id   AF-A0A0F2PCG3-F1
#
_cell.length_a   1.000
_cell.length_b   1.000
_cell.length_c   1.000
_cell.angle_alpha   90.00
_cell.angle_beta   90.00
_cell.angle_gamma   90.00
#
_symmetry.space_group_name_H-M   'P 1'
#
loop_
_entity.id
_entity.type
_entity.pdbx_description
1 polymer ?
#
loop_
_entity_poly.entity_id
_entity_poly.type
_entity_poly.pdbx_seq_one_letter_code
_entity_poly.pdbx_strand_id
1 'polypeptide(L)'
;MVATGEISDYEFNKLANGAPEGILKITRFGALTLCDDVSCLLKNHKLAIFFNGSWLPGIVDKDEYGWYLKDVKGNTTGLRPGTMARLIL
;
A
#
# COMPACT_ATOMS: atom_id res chain seq x y z
N MET A 1 -18.69 -17.51 -18.47
CA MET A 1 -19.25 -17.30 -17.13
C MET A 1 -18.45 -18.18 -16.19
N VAL A 2 -17.65 -17.59 -15.30
CA VAL A 2 -16.93 -18.35 -14.27
C VAL A 2 -17.93 -18.64 -13.15
N ALA A 3 -17.93 -19.86 -12.61
CA ALA A 3 -18.94 -20.29 -11.63
C ALA A 3 -18.83 -19.49 -10.33
N THR A 4 -19.96 -19.33 -9.64
CA THR A 4 -20.08 -18.58 -8.38
C THR A 4 -19.11 -19.14 -7.33
N GLY A 5 -17.95 -18.49 -7.17
CA GLY A 5 -16.88 -18.88 -6.22
C GLY A 5 -15.51 -19.14 -6.83
N GLU A 6 -15.39 -19.20 -8.15
CA GLU A 6 -14.10 -19.33 -8.84
C GLU A 6 -13.52 -17.95 -9.14
N ILE A 7 -12.36 -17.68 -8.55
CA ILE A 7 -11.59 -16.48 -8.84
C ILE A 7 -10.77 -16.75 -10.10
N SER A 8 -10.80 -15.85 -11.07
CA SER A 8 -10.03 -16.04 -12.30
C SER A 8 -8.54 -16.13 -12.02
N ASP A 9 -7.76 -16.82 -12.87
CA ASP A 9 -6.29 -16.84 -12.75
C ASP A 9 -5.68 -15.42 -12.70
N TYR A 10 -6.33 -14.44 -13.33
CA TYR A 10 -5.94 -13.03 -13.26
C TYR A 10 -6.17 -12.42 -11.87
N GLU A 11 -7.35 -12.64 -11.27
CA GLU A 11 -7.68 -12.22 -9.91
C GLU A 11 -6.82 -12.96 -8.86
N PHE A 12 -6.53 -14.24 -9.09
CA PHE A 12 -5.63 -15.03 -8.27
C PHE A 12 -4.20 -14.53 -8.36
N ASN A 13 -3.67 -14.29 -9.56
CA ASN A 13 -2.34 -13.71 -9.71
C ASN A 13 -2.27 -12.30 -9.13
N LYS A 14 -3.35 -11.53 -9.10
CA LYS A 14 -3.39 -10.22 -8.44
C LYS A 14 -3.32 -10.33 -6.91
N LEU A 15 -3.97 -11.34 -6.33
CA LEU A 15 -3.93 -11.63 -4.89
C LEU A 15 -2.62 -12.33 -4.46
N ALA A 16 -2.11 -13.25 -5.29
CA ALA A 16 -0.93 -14.07 -5.03
C ALA A 16 0.39 -13.37 -5.40
N ASN A 17 0.40 -12.54 -6.45
CA ASN A 17 1.55 -11.73 -6.88
C ASN A 17 1.39 -10.24 -6.53
N GLY A 18 0.44 -9.88 -5.68
CA GLY A 18 0.41 -8.56 -5.06
C GLY A 18 1.67 -8.45 -4.23
N ALA A 19 2.76 -7.95 -4.84
CA ALA A 19 4.04 -7.86 -4.19
C ALA A 19 3.79 -7.09 -2.89
N PRO A 20 3.96 -7.73 -1.72
CA PRO A 20 3.70 -7.05 -0.47
C PRO A 20 4.76 -5.99 -0.25
N GLU A 21 5.71 -5.79 -1.16
CA GLU A 21 6.81 -4.84 -1.11
C GLU A 21 7.01 -4.22 -2.49
N GLY A 22 7.24 -2.91 -2.53
CA GLY A 22 7.44 -2.17 -3.78
C GLY A 22 7.68 -0.69 -3.55
N ILE A 23 7.78 0.07 -4.64
CA ILE A 23 7.92 1.52 -4.60
C ILE A 23 6.53 2.15 -4.74
N LEU A 24 6.20 3.08 -3.84
CA LEU A 24 4.96 3.85 -3.91
C LEU A 24 4.89 4.67 -5.20
N LYS A 25 3.75 4.60 -5.87
CA LYS A 25 3.44 5.36 -7.09
C LYS A 25 2.14 6.12 -6.91
N ILE A 26 1.97 7.21 -7.65
CA ILE A 26 0.67 7.89 -7.76
C ILE A 26 -0.13 7.20 -8.86
N THR A 27 -1.39 6.89 -8.59
CA THR A 27 -2.34 6.45 -9.59
C THR A 27 -2.85 7.61 -10.44
N ARG A 28 -3.49 7.31 -11.58
CA ARG A 28 -4.13 8.35 -12.42
C ARG A 28 -5.17 9.21 -11.69
N PHE A 29 -5.70 8.72 -10.57
CA PHE A 29 -6.69 9.40 -9.73
C PHE A 29 -6.07 10.13 -8.51
N GLY A 30 -4.73 10.20 -8.41
CA GLY A 30 -4.05 10.89 -7.33
C GLY A 30 -3.93 10.09 -6.02
N ALA A 31 -4.24 8.78 -6.02
CA ALA A 31 -4.06 7.91 -4.87
C ALA A 31 -2.65 7.29 -4.87
N LEU A 32 -2.19 6.79 -3.72
CA LEU A 32 -0.92 6.03 -3.65
C LEU A 32 -1.18 4.54 -3.88
N THR A 33 -0.29 3.86 -4.60
CA THR A 33 -0.35 2.40 -4.82
C THR A 33 1.05 1.78 -4.76
N LEU A 34 1.12 0.49 -4.47
CA LEU A 34 2.34 -0.33 -4.53
C LEU A 34 2.47 -1.15 -5.82
N CYS A 35 1.35 -1.57 -6.42
CA CYS A 35 1.35 -2.52 -7.54
C CYS A 35 0.71 -1.92 -8.79
N ASP A 36 -0.56 -1.55 -8.71
CA ASP A 36 -1.37 -1.17 -9.86
C ASP A 36 -2.33 -0.01 -9.55
N ASP A 37 -2.89 0.59 -10.60
CA ASP A 37 -3.88 1.69 -10.48
C ASP A 37 -5.16 1.26 -9.75
N VAL A 38 -5.36 -0.05 -9.54
CA VAL A 38 -6.56 -0.62 -8.94
C VAL A 38 -6.41 -0.88 -7.43
N SER A 39 -5.20 -1.18 -6.96
CA SER A 39 -4.91 -1.49 -5.55
C SER A 39 -4.34 -0.27 -4.84
N CYS A 40 -5.20 0.73 -4.66
CA CYS A 40 -4.86 1.94 -3.91
C CYS A 40 -4.62 1.62 -2.43
N LEU A 41 -3.66 2.30 -1.82
CA LEU A 41 -3.52 2.39 -0.38
C LEU A 41 -4.78 3.02 0.20
N LEU A 42 -5.34 2.35 1.20
CA LEU A 42 -6.50 2.82 1.93
C LEU A 42 -6.09 3.21 3.34
N LYS A 43 -6.91 4.06 3.98
CA LYS A 43 -6.79 4.30 5.42
C LYS A 43 -6.88 2.98 6.16
N ASN A 44 -6.15 2.89 7.28
CA ASN A 44 -6.07 1.73 8.16
C ASN A 44 -5.30 0.51 7.60
N HIS A 45 -4.75 0.58 6.38
CA HIS A 45 -3.81 -0.45 5.93
C HIS A 45 -2.54 -0.42 6.78
N LYS A 46 -2.09 -1.60 7.22
CA LYS A 46 -0.79 -1.74 7.88
C LYS A 46 0.28 -1.78 6.81
N LEU A 47 1.27 -0.92 6.95
CA LEU A 47 2.35 -0.72 5.98
C LEU A 47 3.67 -0.53 6.74
N ALA A 48 4.76 -1.06 6.21
CA ALA A 48 6.11 -0.68 6.61
C ALA A 48 6.75 0.17 5.51
N ILE A 49 7.44 1.24 5.87
CA ILE A 49 8.29 1.98 4.92
C ILE A 49 9.75 1.68 5.17
N PHE A 50 10.56 1.63 4.12
CA PHE A 50 12.00 1.51 4.24
C PHE A 50 12.61 2.89 4.46
N PHE A 51 13.19 3.10 5.63
CA PHE A 51 13.82 4.35 6.00
C PHE A 51 15.09 4.08 6.81
N ASN A 52 16.19 4.72 6.41
CA ASN A 52 17.50 4.60 7.07
C ASN A 52 17.97 3.15 7.27
N GLY A 53 17.83 2.30 6.25
CA GLY A 53 18.25 0.91 6.30
C GLY A 53 17.33 -0.03 7.08
N SER A 54 16.21 0.47 7.60
CA SER A 54 15.28 -0.29 8.44
C SER A 54 13.84 -0.17 7.94
N TRP A 55 13.03 -1.18 8.25
CA TRP A 55 11.59 -1.16 8.01
C TRP A 55 10.87 -0.52 9.20
N LEU A 56 10.14 0.55 8.95
CA LEU A 56 9.32 1.24 9.94
C LEU A 56 7.85 0.88 9.75
N PRO A 57 7.27 0.02 10.60
CA PRO A 57 5.86 -0.35 10.52
C PRO A 57 4.95 0.76 11.03
N GLY A 58 3.76 0.85 10.46
CA GLY A 58 2.72 1.76 10.89
C GLY A 58 1.40 1.52 10.18
N ILE A 59 0.46 2.43 10.40
CA ILE A 59 -0.88 2.42 9.82
C ILE A 59 -1.01 3.62 8.88
N VAL A 60 -1.51 3.36 7.68
CA VAL A 60 -1.74 4.37 6.67
C VAL A 60 -2.95 5.22 7.06
N ASP A 61 -2.80 6.53 6.95
CA ASP A 61 -3.88 7.49 7.15
C ASP A 61 -3.73 8.65 6.16
N LYS A 62 -4.77 9.49 6.08
CA LYS A 62 -4.85 10.60 5.13
C LYS A 62 -5.58 11.79 5.75
N ASP A 63 -5.00 12.96 5.63
CA ASP A 63 -5.61 14.23 6.04
C ASP A 63 -5.68 15.21 4.85
N GLU A 64 -5.89 16.49 5.15
CA GLU A 64 -5.89 17.58 4.17
C GLU A 64 -4.53 17.84 3.51
N TYR A 65 -3.42 17.40 4.14
CA TYR A 65 -2.05 17.57 3.65
C TYR A 65 -1.56 16.38 2.82
N GLY A 66 -2.20 15.22 2.96
CA GLY A 66 -1.97 14.07 2.10
C GLY A 66 -1.91 12.75 2.85
N TRP A 67 -1.19 11.79 2.28
CA TRP A 67 -1.02 10.45 2.86
C TRP A 67 0.16 10.42 3.82
N TYR A 68 -0.02 9.77 4.97
CA TYR A 68 1.04 9.56 5.94
C TYR A 68 0.92 8.20 6.61
N LEU A 69 2.02 7.74 7.17
CA LEU A 69 2.14 6.56 8.00
C LEU A 69 2.21 6.98 9.45
N LYS A 70 1.33 6.44 10.30
CA LYS A 70 1.36 6.63 11.75
C LYS A 70 1.95 5.41 12.42
N ASP A 71 3.03 5.58 13.16
CA ASP A 71 3.64 4.49 13.92
C ASP A 71 2.90 4.22 15.25
N VAL A 72 3.30 3.16 15.95
CA VAL A 72 2.74 2.79 17.27
C VAL A 72 3.06 3.79 18.38
N LYS A 73 4.05 4.67 18.19
CA LYS A 73 4.45 5.72 19.12
C LYS A 73 3.73 7.04 18.86
N GLY A 74 2.90 7.11 17.80
CA GLY A 74 2.17 8.30 17.39
C GLY A 74 2.94 9.24 16.45
N ASN A 75 4.15 8.87 16.02
CA ASN A 75 4.89 9.64 15.02
C ASN A 75 4.25 9.47 13.64
N THR A 76 4.27 10.53 12.85
CA THR A 76 3.76 10.54 11.48
C THR A 76 4.90 10.69 10.48
N THR A 77 4.87 9.91 9.42
CA THR A 77 5.82 10.01 8.30
C THR A 77 5.05 10.17 7.01
N GLY A 78 5.29 11.25 6.26
CA GLY A 78 4.63 11.47 4.98
C GLY A 78 4.92 10.36 3.97
N LEU A 79 3.89 9.82 3.35
CA LEU A 79 4.01 8.83 2.29
C LEU A 79 4.09 9.57 0.95
N ARG A 80 5.20 9.36 0.24
CA ARG A 80 5.46 9.99 -1.05
C ARG A 80 5.74 8.95 -2.12
N PRO A 81 5.50 9.29 -3.40
CA PRO A 81 5.94 8.44 -4.50
C PRO A 81 7.45 8.28 -4.47
N GLY A 82 7.96 7.10 -4.80
CA GLY A 82 9.38 6.78 -4.69
C GLY A 82 9.78 6.17 -3.34
N THR A 83 8.94 6.26 -2.31
CA THR A 83 9.19 5.57 -1.04
C THR A 83 9.01 4.07 -1.21
N MET A 84 10.00 3.30 -0.79
CA MET A 84 9.88 1.84 -0.74
C MET A 84 9.03 1.46 0.46
N ALA A 85 7.98 0.68 0.22
CA ALA A 85 7.02 0.31 1.24
C ALA A 85 6.55 -1.13 1.07
N ARG A 86 6.09 -1.72 2.17
CA ARG A 86 5.63 -3.08 2.28
C ARG A 86 4.29 -3.18 2.99
N LEU A 87 3.28 -3.79 2.40
CA LEU A 87 2.04 -4.16 3.08
C LEU A 87 2.30 -5.23 4.13
N ILE A 88 1.71 -5.04 5.30
CA ILE A 88 1.70 -6.00 6.39
C ILE A 88 0.28 -6.55 6.44
N LEU A 89 0.11 -7.81 6.00
CA LEU A 89 -1.16 -8.54 6.08
C LEU A 89 -1.49 -8.89 7.54
#